data_AF-J9EPN6-F1
#
_entry.id   AF-J9EPN6-F1
#
_cell.length_a   1.000
_cell.length_b   1.000
_cell.length_c   1.000
_cell.angle_alpha   90.00
_cell.angle_beta   90.00
_cell.angle_gamma   90.00
#
_symmetry.space_group_name_H-M   'P 1'
#
loop_
_entity.id
_entity.type
_entity.pdbx_description
1 polymer ?
#
loop_
_entity_poly.entity_id
_entity_poly.type
_entity_poly.pdbx_seq_one_letter_code
_entity_poly.pdbx_strand_id
1 'polypeptide(L)'
;MLDNSYGFHNLAIRKHACRLRYVLHQLNGGQLSMDDLKKNLEYMALLLETECMNETRRICDEEDDLADVKPEAVSDEVRKWLAATFTKQSVLSKREKPKLKSVANAILTGIFFDKMFRKSQVLLISTPPEIAALMKNVNSWSFDCFRLNEVSEGHALKYVGLELFNRYRFLDRYKIPVQILENYIGALEVGYSKHNNPYHNVVHAADVTASSHFMLSQTGFATSLSDLDILAVIFGAMIHDYQHTGHTNNFHIQTG
;
A
#
# COMPACT_ATOMS: atom_id res chain seq x y z
N MET A 1 -22.38 12.98 -24.46
CA MET A 1 -21.38 13.08 -25.53
C MET A 1 -20.20 12.24 -25.09
N LEU A 2 -19.90 11.15 -25.78
CA LEU A 2 -18.82 10.23 -25.42
C LEU A 2 -17.47 10.91 -25.65
N ASP A 3 -16.62 10.82 -24.62
CA ASP A 3 -15.34 11.50 -24.46
C ASP A 3 -14.37 11.23 -25.63
N ASN A 4 -14.07 12.28 -26.39
CA ASN A 4 -13.18 12.26 -27.56
C ASN A 4 -11.70 12.05 -27.17
N SER A 5 -11.37 12.09 -25.87
CA SER A 5 -10.02 11.96 -25.34
C SER A 5 -9.43 10.55 -25.49
N TYR A 6 -10.26 9.50 -25.32
CA TYR A 6 -9.83 8.10 -25.46
C TYR A 6 -9.34 7.74 -26.87
N GLY A 7 -9.85 8.43 -27.90
CA GLY A 7 -9.41 8.26 -29.28
C GLY A 7 -8.02 8.83 -29.55
N PHE A 8 -7.69 9.96 -28.92
CA PHE A 8 -6.40 10.63 -29.09
C PHE A 8 -5.24 9.87 -28.44
N HIS A 9 -5.41 9.34 -27.22
CA HIS A 9 -4.38 8.53 -26.56
C HIS A 9 -4.04 7.25 -27.32
N ASN A 10 -5.06 6.53 -27.79
CA ASN A 10 -4.84 5.31 -28.59
C ASN A 10 -4.11 5.62 -29.90
N LEU A 11 -4.39 6.76 -30.52
CA LEU A 11 -3.71 7.22 -31.73
C LEU A 11 -2.25 7.58 -31.45
N ALA A 12 -1.98 8.26 -30.33
CA ALA A 12 -0.64 8.59 -29.88
C ALA A 12 0.18 7.31 -29.65
N ILE A 13 -0.29 6.38 -28.81
CA ILE A 13 0.40 5.11 -28.50
C ILE A 13 0.70 4.31 -29.78
N ARG A 14 -0.26 4.22 -30.71
CA ARG A 14 -0.06 3.56 -32.01
C ARG A 14 1.04 4.22 -32.84
N LYS A 15 1.09 5.56 -32.87
CA LYS A 15 2.13 6.30 -33.59
C LYS A 15 3.52 6.06 -33.02
N HIS A 16 3.65 6.00 -31.69
CA HIS A 16 4.91 5.68 -31.01
C HIS A 16 5.36 4.24 -31.29
N ALA A 17 4.45 3.27 -31.21
CA ALA A 17 4.74 1.87 -31.52
C ALA A 17 5.23 1.68 -32.96
N CYS A 18 4.61 2.37 -33.93
CA CYS A 18 5.06 2.35 -35.32
C CYS A 18 6.48 2.93 -35.48
N ARG A 19 6.78 4.04 -34.79
CA ARG A 19 8.10 4.68 -34.86
C ARG A 19 9.20 3.81 -34.25
N LEU A 20 8.92 3.10 -33.15
CA LEU A 20 9.84 2.12 -32.55
C LEU A 20 10.12 0.94 -33.49
N ARG A 21 9.07 0.40 -34.14
CA ARG A 21 9.24 -0.69 -35.12
C ARG A 21 10.07 -0.26 -36.32
N TYR A 22 9.93 1.00 -36.75
CA TYR A 22 10.74 1.55 -37.82
C TYR A 22 12.22 1.71 -37.43
N VAL A 23 12.51 2.23 -36.23
CA VAL A 23 13.88 2.31 -35.70
C VAL A 23 14.52 0.92 -35.58
N LEU A 24 13.75 -0.07 -35.08
CA LEU A 24 14.20 -1.47 -35.00
C LEU A 24 14.53 -2.05 -36.38
N HIS A 25 13.72 -1.75 -37.40
CA HIS A 25 13.94 -2.18 -38.77
C HIS A 25 15.24 -1.60 -39.36
N GLN A 26 15.47 -0.29 -39.19
CA GLN A 26 16.68 0.40 -39.65
C GLN A 26 17.94 -0.14 -38.95
N LEU A 27 17.82 -0.46 -37.65
CA LEU A 27 18.91 -1.02 -36.85
C LEU A 27 19.28 -2.44 -37.31
N ASN A 28 18.28 -3.29 -37.56
CA ASN A 28 18.50 -4.64 -38.12
C ASN A 28 19.09 -4.60 -39.54
N GLY A 29 18.80 -3.55 -40.31
CA GLY A 29 19.35 -3.34 -41.65
C GLY A 29 20.75 -2.71 -41.67
N GLY A 30 21.33 -2.35 -40.52
CA GLY A 30 22.63 -1.66 -40.43
C GLY A 30 22.64 -0.25 -41.03
N GLN A 31 21.47 0.34 -41.29
CA GLN A 31 21.32 1.64 -41.95
C GLN A 31 21.27 2.82 -40.97
N LEU A 32 21.28 2.53 -39.66
CA LEU A 32 21.17 3.54 -38.62
C LEU A 32 22.52 3.75 -37.94
N SER A 33 23.00 5.00 -37.93
CA SER A 33 24.20 5.36 -37.17
C SER A 33 23.93 5.32 -35.67
N MET A 34 24.99 5.13 -34.87
CA MET A 34 24.88 5.15 -33.40
C MET A 34 24.38 6.51 -32.88
N ASP A 35 24.76 7.60 -33.54
CA ASP A 35 24.34 8.95 -33.18
C ASP A 35 22.85 9.19 -33.46
N ASP A 36 22.34 8.67 -34.58
CA ASP A 36 20.91 8.75 -34.91
C ASP A 36 20.07 7.86 -33.98
N LEU A 37 20.60 6.69 -33.59
CA LEU A 37 19.95 5.85 -32.59
C LEU A 37 19.82 6.58 -31.25
N LYS A 38 20.90 7.20 -30.78
CA LYS A 38 20.92 7.96 -29.53
C LYS A 38 19.91 9.09 -29.55
N LYS A 39 19.90 9.92 -30.60
CA LYS A 39 18.92 11.02 -30.75
C LYS A 39 17.47 10.52 -30.80
N ASN A 40 17.22 9.42 -31.50
CA ASN A 40 15.87 8.86 -31.56
C ASN A 40 15.41 8.29 -30.21
N LEU A 41 16.31 7.67 -29.44
CA LEU A 41 16.00 7.18 -28.09
C LEU A 41 15.76 8.33 -27.10
N GLU A 42 16.58 9.38 -27.14
CA GLU A 42 16.40 10.58 -26.30
C GLU A 42 15.07 11.28 -26.61
N TYR A 43 14.74 11.44 -27.90
CA TYR A 43 13.46 12.02 -28.32
C TYR A 43 12.26 11.18 -27.89
N MET A 44 12.35 9.85 -28.02
CA MET A 44 11.29 8.94 -27.59
C MET A 44 11.09 8.97 -26.07
N ALA A 45 12.18 9.05 -25.30
CA ALA A 45 12.12 9.16 -23.84
C ALA A 45 11.42 10.46 -23.41
N LEU A 46 11.82 11.61 -23.98
CA LEU A 46 11.20 12.91 -23.69
C LEU A 46 9.70 12.92 -24.00
N LEU A 47 9.31 12.31 -25.11
CA LEU A 47 7.92 12.27 -25.57
C LEU A 47 7.05 11.39 -24.66
N LEU A 48 7.57 10.24 -24.22
CA LEU A 48 6.91 9.35 -23.25
C LEU A 48 6.82 9.98 -21.86
N GLU A 49 7.85 10.70 -21.42
CA GLU A 49 7.83 11.48 -20.18
C GLU A 49 6.74 12.56 -20.23
N THR A 50 6.65 13.29 -21.35
CA THR A 50 5.62 14.33 -21.56
C THR A 50 4.21 13.74 -21.52
N GLU A 51 3.97 12.61 -22.18
CA GLU A 51 2.66 11.95 -22.19
C GLU A 51 2.29 11.41 -20.79
N CYS A 52 3.26 10.84 -20.07
CA CYS A 52 3.07 10.38 -18.69
C CYS A 52 2.75 11.55 -17.74
N MET A 53 3.40 12.69 -17.92
CA MET A 53 3.10 13.91 -17.15
C MET A 53 1.69 14.45 -17.45
N ASN A 54 1.26 14.42 -18.71
CA ASN A 54 -0.08 14.85 -19.09
C ASN A 54 -1.17 13.94 -18.50
N GLU A 55 -0.97 12.62 -18.54
CA GLU A 55 -1.88 11.67 -17.92
C GLU A 55 -1.92 11.83 -16.39
N THR A 56 -0.76 12.04 -15.77
CA THR A 56 -0.68 12.32 -14.33
C THR A 56 -1.42 13.62 -13.98
N ARG A 57 -1.35 14.64 -14.84
CA ARG A 57 -2.09 15.89 -14.65
C ARG A 57 -3.59 15.67 -14.81
N ARG A 58 -4.03 14.94 -15.83
CA ARG A 58 -5.45 14.58 -16.03
C ARG A 58 -6.03 13.85 -14.81
N ILE A 59 -5.33 12.86 -14.27
CA ILE A 59 -5.76 12.14 -13.05
C ILE A 59 -5.81 13.08 -11.83
N CYS A 60 -4.87 14.02 -11.69
CA CYS A 60 -4.92 15.02 -10.63
C CYS A 60 -6.07 16.03 -10.80
N ASP A 61 -6.45 16.34 -12.05
CA ASP A 61 -7.52 17.28 -12.36
C ASP A 61 -8.90 16.60 -12.23
N GLU A 62 -9.01 15.28 -12.39
CA GLU A 62 -10.24 14.51 -12.07
C GLU A 62 -10.57 14.50 -10.56
N GLU A 63 -9.64 14.84 -9.65
CA GLU A 63 -9.99 15.16 -8.25
C GLU A 63 -10.76 16.50 -8.11
N ASP A 64 -10.68 17.38 -9.10
CA ASP A 64 -11.44 18.65 -9.19
C ASP A 64 -12.86 18.44 -9.72
N ASP A 65 -13.17 17.30 -10.37
CA ASP A 65 -14.53 16.92 -10.78
C ASP A 65 -15.46 16.63 -9.56
N LEU A 66 -14.90 16.54 -8.34
CA LEU A 66 -15.69 16.55 -7.10
C LEU A 66 -16.28 17.93 -6.76
N ALA A 67 -15.80 19.01 -7.39
CA ALA A 67 -16.36 20.35 -7.22
C ALA A 67 -17.78 20.48 -7.81
N ASP A 68 -18.14 19.60 -8.75
CA ASP A 68 -19.47 19.56 -9.39
C ASP A 68 -20.51 18.71 -8.63
N VAL A 69 -20.15 18.14 -7.47
CA VAL A 69 -21.10 17.43 -6.61
C VAL A 69 -22.07 18.43 -6.00
N LYS A 70 -23.31 18.42 -6.48
CA LYS A 70 -24.39 19.25 -5.93
C LYS A 70 -24.51 19.03 -4.42
N PRO A 71 -24.57 20.08 -3.59
CA PRO A 71 -24.71 19.99 -2.13
C PRO A 71 -25.91 19.13 -1.67
N GLU A 72 -26.92 18.98 -2.51
CA GLU A 72 -28.14 18.21 -2.24
C GLU A 72 -27.93 16.68 -2.22
N ALA A 73 -26.78 16.17 -2.68
CA ALA A 73 -26.55 14.73 -2.88
C ALA A 73 -26.31 13.93 -1.58
N VAL A 74 -26.01 14.63 -0.47
CA VAL A 74 -25.63 14.01 0.81
C VAL A 74 -26.38 14.70 1.94
N SER A 75 -26.98 13.91 2.84
CA SER A 75 -27.75 14.45 3.96
C SER A 75 -26.90 15.31 4.90
N ASP A 76 -27.54 16.28 5.56
CA ASP A 76 -26.87 17.17 6.52
C ASP A 76 -26.22 16.40 7.67
N GLU A 77 -26.80 15.27 8.07
CA GLU A 77 -26.25 14.39 9.10
C GLU A 77 -24.90 13.81 8.68
N VAL A 78 -24.83 13.24 7.47
CA VAL A 78 -23.58 12.68 6.93
C VAL A 78 -22.53 13.77 6.76
N ARG A 79 -22.93 14.97 6.30
CA ARG A 79 -22.01 16.10 6.16
C ARG A 79 -21.44 16.55 7.50
N LYS A 80 -22.29 16.69 8.53
CA LYS A 80 -21.85 17.05 9.89
C LYS A 80 -20.93 15.99 10.46
N TRP A 81 -21.25 14.71 10.25
CA TRP A 81 -20.41 13.60 10.68
C TRP A 81 -19.03 13.59 9.99
N LEU A 82 -18.99 13.78 8.66
CA LEU A 82 -17.75 13.88 7.89
C LEU A 82 -16.88 15.04 8.38
N ALA A 83 -17.48 16.21 8.57
CA ALA A 83 -16.78 17.39 9.09
C ALA A 83 -16.20 17.12 10.49
N ALA A 84 -17.02 16.60 11.41
CA ALA A 84 -16.58 16.31 12.77
C ALA A 84 -15.49 15.23 12.86
N THR A 85 -15.45 14.29 11.90
CA THR A 85 -14.54 13.13 11.94
C THR A 85 -13.23 13.38 11.18
N PHE A 86 -13.29 13.98 9.99
CA PHE A 86 -12.14 14.06 9.07
C PHE A 86 -11.55 15.46 8.91
N THR A 87 -12.19 16.51 9.43
CA THR A 87 -11.62 17.87 9.38
C THR A 87 -10.95 18.24 10.70
N LYS A 88 -9.65 18.55 10.63
CA LYS A 88 -8.94 19.24 11.72
C LYS A 88 -9.10 20.75 11.53
N GLN A 89 -9.12 21.53 12.63
CA GLN A 89 -8.76 22.95 12.59
C GLN A 89 -7.42 23.07 11.84
N SER A 90 -7.46 23.73 10.69
CA SER A 90 -6.39 23.67 9.69
C SER A 90 -5.12 24.35 10.20
N VAL A 91 -4.06 23.56 10.43
CA VAL A 91 -2.70 24.06 10.20
C VAL A 91 -2.39 23.72 8.74
N LEU A 92 -2.48 24.73 7.88
CA LEU A 92 -2.06 24.66 6.48
C LEU A 92 -0.56 24.37 6.43
N SER A 93 -0.18 23.09 6.39
CA SER A 93 1.13 22.70 5.85
C SER A 93 0.96 22.45 4.36
N LYS A 94 1.74 23.16 3.53
CA LYS A 94 1.84 22.89 2.09
C LYS A 94 2.26 21.42 1.89
N ARG A 95 1.33 20.58 1.46
CA ARG A 95 1.64 19.21 1.00
C ARG A 95 2.43 19.33 -0.32
N GLU A 96 3.65 18.82 -0.33
CA GLU A 96 4.36 18.56 -1.58
C GLU A 96 3.66 17.44 -2.34
N LYS A 97 3.45 17.63 -3.66
CA LYS A 97 2.83 16.63 -4.53
C LYS A 97 3.69 15.37 -4.57
N PRO A 98 3.16 14.17 -4.27
CA PRO A 98 3.92 12.93 -4.37
C PRO A 98 4.32 12.69 -5.83
N LYS A 99 5.60 12.39 -6.07
CA LYS A 99 6.08 11.98 -7.40
C LYS A 99 5.69 10.52 -7.62
N LEU A 100 4.70 10.29 -8.49
CA LEU A 100 4.23 8.95 -8.83
C LEU A 100 5.38 8.15 -9.46
N LYS A 101 5.75 7.06 -8.80
CA LYS A 101 6.95 6.28 -9.11
C LYS A 101 6.57 5.16 -10.10
N SER A 102 7.22 5.20 -11.27
CA SER A 102 7.11 4.32 -12.47
C SER A 102 6.83 2.82 -12.23
N VAL A 103 6.23 2.15 -13.23
CA VAL A 103 6.10 0.66 -13.36
C VAL A 103 7.42 -0.08 -13.06
N ALA A 104 8.56 0.54 -13.32
CA ALA A 104 9.87 0.00 -12.95
C ALA A 104 9.99 -0.25 -11.44
N ASN A 105 9.44 0.62 -10.59
CA ASN A 105 9.45 0.43 -9.14
C ASN A 105 8.53 -0.71 -8.72
N ALA A 106 7.38 -0.93 -9.37
CA ALA A 106 6.55 -2.10 -9.11
C ALA A 106 7.29 -3.41 -9.46
N ILE A 107 7.99 -3.45 -10.60
CA ILE A 107 8.81 -4.61 -11.00
C ILE A 107 9.99 -4.81 -10.03
N LEU A 108 10.73 -3.75 -9.70
CA LEU A 108 11.84 -3.81 -8.75
C LEU A 108 11.37 -4.24 -7.37
N THR A 109 10.19 -3.81 -6.95
CA THR A 109 9.57 -4.21 -5.69
C THR A 109 9.18 -5.68 -5.71
N GLY A 110 8.56 -6.14 -6.80
CA GLY A 110 8.29 -7.56 -7.02
C GLY A 110 9.56 -8.41 -6.92
N ILE A 111 10.66 -7.99 -7.57
CA ILE A 111 11.95 -8.69 -7.51
C ILE A 111 12.58 -8.61 -6.11
N PHE A 112 12.51 -7.46 -5.44
CA PHE A 112 13.04 -7.25 -4.10
C PHE A 112 12.36 -8.18 -3.10
N PHE A 113 11.03 -8.21 -3.11
CA PHE A 113 10.25 -9.10 -2.27
C PHE A 113 10.44 -10.57 -2.63
N ASP A 114 10.47 -10.91 -3.92
CA ASP A 114 10.75 -12.28 -4.38
C ASP A 114 12.16 -12.76 -3.95
N LYS A 115 13.17 -11.87 -3.94
CA LYS A 115 14.50 -12.17 -3.37
C LYS A 115 14.50 -12.28 -1.85
N MET A 116 13.75 -11.43 -1.16
CA MET A 116 13.61 -11.45 0.30
C MET A 116 12.92 -12.74 0.77
N PHE A 117 11.87 -13.17 0.07
CA PHE A 117 11.02 -14.29 0.45
C PHE A 117 11.56 -15.67 0.05
N ARG A 118 12.46 -15.76 -0.94
CA ARG A 118 13.15 -17.02 -1.30
C ARG A 118 14.04 -17.59 -0.17
N LYS A 119 14.43 -16.78 0.81
CA LYS A 119 15.24 -17.19 1.96
C LYS A 119 14.47 -17.13 3.28
N SER A 120 13.14 -17.32 3.23
CA SER A 120 12.30 -17.35 4.43
C SER A 120 12.82 -18.41 5.40
N GLN A 121 13.12 -17.97 6.62
CA GLN A 121 13.55 -18.86 7.70
C GLN A 121 12.29 -19.52 8.26
N VAL A 122 12.34 -20.82 8.52
CA VAL A 122 11.22 -21.51 9.17
C VAL A 122 11.18 -20.99 10.61
N LEU A 123 10.11 -20.28 10.98
CA LEU A 123 9.83 -20.02 12.39
C LEU A 123 9.74 -21.37 13.11
N LEU A 124 10.44 -21.51 14.24
CA LEU A 124 10.37 -22.71 15.10
C LEU A 124 9.00 -22.90 15.76
N ILE A 125 8.05 -22.00 15.52
CA ILE A 125 6.69 -22.07 16.06
C ILE A 125 5.88 -23.01 15.17
N SER A 126 5.34 -24.06 15.77
CA SER A 126 4.42 -24.99 15.12
C SER A 126 3.10 -24.29 14.80
N THR A 127 3.02 -23.62 13.66
CA THR A 127 1.77 -23.04 13.16
C THR A 127 0.81 -24.17 12.77
N PRO A 128 -0.44 -24.19 13.30
CA PRO A 128 -1.44 -25.16 12.90
C PRO A 128 -1.65 -25.18 11.37
N PRO A 129 -1.86 -26.36 10.75
CA PRO A 129 -1.94 -26.47 9.28
C PRO A 129 -3.01 -25.57 8.63
N GLU A 130 -4.15 -25.38 9.29
CA GLU A 130 -5.23 -24.51 8.80
C GLU A 130 -4.78 -23.04 8.74
N ILE A 131 -4.13 -22.56 9.81
CA ILE A 131 -3.57 -21.20 9.86
C ILE A 131 -2.46 -21.05 8.83
N ALA A 132 -1.57 -22.04 8.70
CA ALA A 132 -0.52 -22.02 7.69
C ALA A 132 -1.08 -21.97 6.26
N ALA A 133 -2.24 -22.60 6.00
CA ALA A 133 -2.92 -22.53 4.71
C ALA A 133 -3.45 -21.12 4.42
N LEU A 134 -4.08 -20.46 5.41
CA LEU A 134 -4.54 -19.08 5.28
C LEU A 134 -3.38 -18.11 5.04
N MET A 135 -2.27 -18.26 5.77
CA MET A 135 -1.09 -17.38 5.68
C MET A 135 -0.43 -17.35 4.29
N LYS A 136 -0.67 -18.35 3.43
CA LYS A 136 -0.23 -18.32 2.02
C LYS A 136 -0.80 -17.12 1.27
N ASN A 137 -1.98 -16.64 1.67
CA ASN A 137 -2.68 -15.53 1.05
C ASN A 137 -2.42 -14.18 1.74
N VAL A 138 -1.47 -14.07 2.67
CA VAL A 138 -1.20 -12.81 3.40
C VAL A 138 -0.77 -11.64 2.48
N ASN A 139 -0.29 -11.94 1.27
CA ASN A 139 0.01 -10.92 0.24
C ASN A 139 -1.21 -10.47 -0.57
N SER A 140 -2.39 -11.03 -0.31
CA SER A 140 -3.62 -10.72 -1.03
C SER A 140 -4.35 -9.56 -0.38
N TRP A 141 -4.91 -8.66 -1.18
CA TRP A 141 -5.84 -7.65 -0.69
C TRP A 141 -7.08 -8.27 -0.03
N SER A 142 -7.48 -9.45 -0.49
CA SER A 142 -8.62 -10.20 0.02
C SER A 142 -8.22 -11.19 1.12
N PHE A 143 -7.14 -10.93 1.85
CA PHE A 143 -6.75 -11.76 2.99
C PHE A 143 -7.82 -11.68 4.08
N ASP A 144 -8.34 -12.84 4.50
CA ASP A 144 -9.49 -12.92 5.40
C ASP A 144 -9.04 -12.96 6.87
N CYS A 145 -8.94 -11.77 7.47
CA CYS A 145 -8.60 -11.61 8.88
C CYS A 145 -9.69 -12.14 9.83
N PHE A 146 -10.95 -12.17 9.41
CA PHE A 146 -12.04 -12.74 10.22
C PHE A 146 -11.89 -14.25 10.30
N ARG A 147 -11.73 -14.91 9.16
CA ARG A 147 -11.50 -16.36 9.12
C ARG A 147 -10.24 -16.74 9.89
N LEU A 148 -9.16 -15.98 9.76
CA LEU A 148 -7.96 -16.17 10.55
C LEU A 148 -8.27 -16.10 12.05
N ASN A 149 -9.01 -15.09 12.50
CA ASN A 149 -9.35 -14.91 13.90
C ASN A 149 -10.18 -16.07 14.46
N GLU A 150 -11.13 -16.60 13.67
CA GLU A 150 -11.92 -17.78 14.04
C GLU A 150 -11.03 -19.00 14.28
N VAL A 151 -10.18 -19.36 13.30
CA VAL A 151 -9.37 -20.59 13.36
C VAL A 151 -8.20 -20.48 14.35
N SER A 152 -7.83 -19.26 14.70
CA SER A 152 -6.78 -18.97 15.68
C SER A 152 -7.33 -18.69 17.08
N GLU A 153 -8.64 -18.83 17.30
CA GLU A 153 -9.30 -18.62 18.60
C GLU A 153 -9.04 -17.22 19.18
N GLY A 154 -9.10 -16.19 18.33
CA GLY A 154 -8.91 -14.79 18.76
C GLY A 154 -7.49 -14.25 18.63
N HIS A 155 -6.58 -14.99 17.99
CA HIS A 155 -5.15 -14.66 17.90
C HIS A 155 -4.70 -14.18 16.50
N ALA A 156 -5.59 -13.50 15.76
CA ALA A 156 -5.27 -13.05 14.40
C ALA A 156 -4.02 -12.16 14.34
N LEU A 157 -3.87 -11.21 15.28
CA LEU A 157 -2.75 -10.26 15.29
C LEU A 157 -1.43 -10.98 15.57
N LYS A 158 -1.42 -11.97 16.47
CA LYS A 158 -0.26 -12.83 16.73
C LYS A 158 0.25 -13.47 15.45
N TYR A 159 -0.62 -14.16 14.70
CA TYR A 159 -0.18 -14.90 13.53
C TYR A 159 0.25 -13.98 12.37
N VAL A 160 -0.48 -12.89 12.12
CA VAL A 160 -0.06 -11.87 11.14
C VAL A 160 1.27 -11.24 11.53
N GLY A 161 1.42 -10.82 12.79
CA GLY A 161 2.63 -10.19 13.30
C GLY A 161 3.85 -11.10 13.20
N LEU A 162 3.74 -12.35 13.63
CA LEU A 162 4.83 -13.32 13.55
C LEU A 162 5.24 -13.62 12.10
N GLU A 163 4.26 -13.85 11.22
CA GLU A 163 4.50 -14.09 9.79
C GLU A 163 5.26 -12.92 9.16
N LEU A 164 4.80 -11.68 9.40
CA LEU A 164 5.45 -10.50 8.81
C LEU A 164 6.84 -10.24 9.41
N PHE A 165 7.02 -10.36 10.72
CA PHE A 165 8.34 -10.18 11.34
C PHE A 165 9.38 -11.17 10.83
N ASN A 166 8.95 -12.41 10.57
CA ASN A 166 9.80 -13.41 9.94
C ASN A 166 10.06 -13.11 8.46
N ARG A 167 9.00 -12.79 7.73
CA ARG A 167 9.01 -12.52 6.29
C ARG A 167 9.90 -11.33 5.91
N TYR A 168 9.89 -10.27 6.71
CA TYR A 168 10.78 -9.11 6.57
C TYR A 168 12.14 -9.30 7.27
N ARG A 169 12.38 -10.44 7.91
CA ARG A 169 13.60 -10.78 8.65
C ARG A 169 13.95 -9.82 9.80
N PHE A 170 12.95 -9.20 10.41
CA PHE A 170 13.15 -8.27 11.52
C PHE A 170 13.80 -8.95 12.73
N LEU A 171 13.43 -10.21 13.00
CA LEU A 171 13.97 -10.99 14.11
C LEU A 171 15.50 -11.09 14.05
N ASP A 172 16.06 -11.53 12.92
CA ASP A 172 17.50 -11.68 12.75
C ASP A 172 18.22 -10.33 12.67
N ARG A 173 17.61 -9.38 11.95
CA ARG A 173 18.20 -8.08 11.64
C ARG A 173 18.37 -7.23 12.88
N TYR A 174 17.33 -7.20 13.72
CA TYR A 174 17.29 -6.38 14.94
C TYR A 174 17.53 -7.20 16.21
N LYS A 175 17.90 -8.48 16.08
CA LYS A 175 18.20 -9.39 17.20
C LYS A 175 17.04 -9.49 18.20
N ILE A 176 15.82 -9.55 17.68
CA ILE A 176 14.61 -9.69 18.48
C ILE A 176 14.40 -11.19 18.78
N PRO A 177 14.48 -11.64 20.04
CA PRO A 177 14.18 -13.03 20.36
C PRO A 177 12.70 -13.32 20.08
N VAL A 178 12.42 -14.43 19.40
CA VAL A 178 11.05 -14.79 18.98
C VAL A 178 10.08 -14.82 20.17
N GLN A 179 10.51 -15.34 21.32
CA GLN A 179 9.69 -15.42 22.52
C GLN A 179 9.30 -14.03 23.06
N ILE A 180 10.18 -13.04 22.93
CA ILE A 180 9.90 -11.67 23.35
C ILE A 180 8.82 -11.06 22.45
N LEU A 181 8.91 -11.29 21.13
CA LEU A 181 7.89 -10.85 20.20
C LEU A 181 6.54 -11.53 20.47
N GLU A 182 6.52 -12.85 20.66
CA GLU A 182 5.28 -13.59 20.99
C GLU A 182 4.62 -13.07 22.25
N ASN A 183 5.39 -12.89 23.33
CA ASN A 183 4.88 -12.38 24.60
C ASN A 183 4.36 -10.94 24.45
N TYR A 184 5.07 -10.11 23.68
CA TYR A 184 4.66 -8.75 23.41
C TYR A 184 3.33 -8.69 22.64
N ILE A 185 3.18 -9.49 21.57
CA ILE A 185 1.92 -9.52 20.83
C ILE A 185 0.78 -10.08 21.68
N GLY A 186 1.05 -11.09 22.52
CA GLY A 186 0.05 -11.57 23.48
C GLY A 186 -0.45 -10.47 24.42
N ALA A 187 0.45 -9.62 24.93
CA ALA A 187 0.08 -8.46 25.74
C ALA A 187 -0.71 -7.40 24.93
N LEU A 188 -0.37 -7.20 23.64
CA LEU A 188 -1.14 -6.33 22.76
C LEU A 188 -2.57 -6.84 22.57
N GLU A 189 -2.77 -8.12 22.30
CA GLU A 189 -4.10 -8.72 22.08
C GLU A 189 -4.98 -8.60 23.33
N VAL A 190 -4.40 -8.77 24.53
CA VAL A 190 -5.07 -8.49 25.80
C VAL A 190 -5.53 -7.02 25.88
N GLY A 191 -4.67 -6.07 25.50
CA GLY A 191 -5.03 -4.65 25.51
C GLY A 191 -6.11 -4.28 24.50
N TYR A 192 -6.09 -4.87 23.29
CA TYR A 192 -7.18 -4.71 22.31
C TYR A 192 -8.51 -5.28 22.79
N SER A 193 -8.46 -6.34 23.61
CA SER A 193 -9.66 -7.00 24.14
C SER A 193 -10.23 -6.32 25.40
N LYS A 194 -9.48 -5.38 26.01
CA LYS A 194 -9.80 -4.75 27.31
C LYS A 194 -11.22 -4.16 27.40
N HIS A 195 -11.70 -3.54 26.32
CA HIS A 195 -12.98 -2.84 26.28
C HIS A 195 -14.08 -3.61 25.52
N ASN A 196 -13.77 -4.80 25.01
CA ASN A 196 -14.67 -5.62 24.20
C ASN A 196 -15.33 -4.82 23.05
N ASN A 197 -14.52 -4.04 22.32
CA ASN A 197 -15.01 -3.18 21.25
C ASN A 197 -15.50 -4.03 20.06
N PRO A 198 -16.63 -3.67 19.44
CA PRO A 198 -17.11 -4.37 18.24
C PRO A 198 -16.19 -4.14 17.02
N TYR A 199 -15.49 -3.01 16.96
CA TYR A 199 -14.63 -2.64 15.82
C TYR A 199 -13.14 -2.52 16.18
N HIS A 200 -12.76 -1.59 17.08
CA HIS A 200 -11.37 -1.36 17.48
C HIS A 200 -10.83 -2.49 18.37
N ASN A 201 -10.61 -3.66 17.79
CA ASN A 201 -10.24 -4.92 18.44
C ASN A 201 -9.08 -5.62 17.70
N VAL A 202 -8.76 -6.85 18.11
CA VAL A 202 -7.65 -7.64 17.56
C VAL A 202 -7.77 -7.86 16.06
N VAL A 203 -8.98 -8.07 15.53
CA VAL A 203 -9.20 -8.31 14.10
C VAL A 203 -8.86 -7.07 13.29
N HIS A 204 -9.32 -5.89 13.74
CA HIS A 204 -8.99 -4.60 13.12
C HIS A 204 -7.48 -4.33 13.12
N ALA A 205 -6.79 -4.61 14.24
CA ALA A 205 -5.33 -4.48 14.30
C ALA A 205 -4.62 -5.42 13.30
N ALA A 206 -5.06 -6.67 13.20
CA ALA A 206 -4.52 -7.64 12.25
C ALA A 206 -4.76 -7.21 10.80
N ASP A 207 -5.95 -6.70 10.50
CA ASP A 207 -6.34 -6.23 9.17
C ASP A 207 -5.55 -5.01 8.72
N VAL A 208 -5.41 -3.99 9.58
CA VAL A 208 -4.58 -2.82 9.28
C VAL A 208 -3.11 -3.21 9.09
N THR A 209 -2.62 -4.19 9.84
CA THR A 209 -1.26 -4.72 9.70
C THR A 209 -1.06 -5.44 8.36
N ALA A 210 -1.98 -6.35 7.98
CA ALA A 210 -1.93 -7.07 6.71
C ALA A 210 -2.11 -6.12 5.51
N SER A 211 -3.02 -5.15 5.61
CA SER A 211 -3.24 -4.12 4.60
C SER A 211 -2.01 -3.22 4.42
N SER A 212 -1.35 -2.84 5.52
CA SER A 212 -0.09 -2.07 5.46
C SER A 212 1.01 -2.86 4.76
N HIS A 213 1.11 -4.17 5.03
CA HIS A 213 2.00 -5.07 4.31
C HIS A 213 1.70 -5.13 2.81
N PHE A 214 0.43 -5.32 2.43
CA PHE A 214 0.01 -5.31 1.03
C PHE A 214 0.38 -4.01 0.33
N MET A 215 0.13 -2.87 0.98
CA MET A 215 0.48 -1.56 0.42
C MET A 215 1.98 -1.47 0.18
N LEU A 216 2.82 -1.87 1.14
CA LEU A 216 4.27 -1.92 0.99
C LEU A 216 4.72 -2.83 -0.17
N SER A 217 4.06 -3.98 -0.36
CA SER A 217 4.44 -4.96 -1.38
C SER A 217 4.00 -4.60 -2.79
N GLN A 218 2.83 -3.99 -2.96
CA GLN A 218 2.23 -3.79 -4.28
C GLN A 218 2.47 -2.41 -4.90
N THR A 219 2.69 -1.37 -4.08
CA THR A 219 2.81 0.01 -4.56
C THR A 219 4.24 0.45 -4.87
N GLY A 220 5.21 -0.38 -4.51
CA GLY A 220 6.62 -0.09 -4.63
C GLY A 220 7.21 0.87 -3.60
N PHE A 221 6.43 1.29 -2.60
CA PHE A 221 6.93 2.12 -1.51
C PHE A 221 8.10 1.48 -0.75
N ALA A 222 8.10 0.15 -0.58
CA ALA A 222 9.17 -0.54 0.14
C ALA A 222 10.58 -0.28 -0.42
N THR A 223 10.72 -0.04 -1.73
CA THR A 223 12.04 0.26 -2.35
C THR A 223 12.61 1.62 -1.96
N SER A 224 11.76 2.51 -1.44
CA SER A 224 12.13 3.86 -1.02
C SER A 224 12.30 4.00 0.48
N LEU A 225 12.07 2.92 1.23
CA LEU A 225 12.07 2.87 2.68
C LEU A 225 13.26 2.05 3.17
N SER A 226 13.87 2.48 4.27
CA SER A 226 14.86 1.66 4.96
C SER A 226 14.17 0.47 5.65
N ASP A 227 14.94 -0.56 6.00
CA ASP A 227 14.39 -1.68 6.78
C ASP A 227 13.75 -1.21 8.11
N LEU A 228 14.26 -0.13 8.70
CA LEU A 228 13.74 0.44 9.94
C LEU A 228 12.40 1.16 9.69
N ASP A 229 12.25 1.85 8.57
CA ASP A 229 10.98 2.48 8.20
C ASP A 229 9.91 1.42 7.95
N ILE A 230 10.26 0.32 7.27
CA ILE A 230 9.34 -0.81 7.05
C ILE A 230 8.94 -1.44 8.39
N LEU A 231 9.89 -1.65 9.31
CA LEU A 231 9.58 -2.11 10.67
C LEU A 231 8.64 -1.14 11.38
N ALA A 232 8.90 0.16 11.30
CA ALA A 232 8.07 1.19 11.94
C ALA A 232 6.64 1.22 11.38
N VAL A 233 6.45 1.02 10.07
CA VAL A 233 5.13 0.93 9.45
C VAL A 233 4.37 -0.30 9.96
N ILE A 234 4.99 -1.48 9.91
CA ILE A 234 4.34 -2.73 10.37
C ILE A 234 4.06 -2.67 11.87
N PHE A 235 5.04 -2.27 12.68
CA PHE A 235 4.89 -2.15 14.13
C PHE A 235 3.84 -1.09 14.50
N GLY A 236 3.86 0.07 13.84
CA GLY A 236 2.88 1.13 14.03
C GLY A 236 1.46 0.65 13.75
N ALA A 237 1.25 -0.08 12.65
CA ALA A 237 -0.04 -0.69 12.31
C ALA A 237 -0.53 -1.65 13.40
N MET A 238 0.36 -2.46 13.97
CA MET A 238 0.02 -3.42 15.03
C MET A 238 -0.45 -2.77 16.34
N ILE A 239 -0.01 -1.53 16.64
CA ILE A 239 -0.25 -0.89 17.94
C ILE A 239 -1.20 0.32 17.88
N HIS A 240 -1.61 0.76 16.70
CA HIS A 240 -2.20 2.09 16.50
C HIS A 240 -3.46 2.39 17.33
N ASP A 241 -4.22 1.34 17.66
CA ASP A 241 -5.49 1.39 18.40
C ASP A 241 -5.43 0.60 19.72
N TYR A 242 -4.22 0.36 20.25
CA TYR A 242 -4.04 -0.37 21.50
C TYR A 242 -4.82 0.28 22.66
N GLN A 243 -5.64 -0.52 23.36
CA GLN A 243 -6.56 -0.08 24.43
C GLN A 243 -7.56 1.01 24.02
N HIS A 244 -7.96 1.06 22.75
CA HIS A 244 -9.05 1.94 22.33
C HIS A 244 -10.30 1.70 23.19
N THR A 245 -11.01 2.77 23.60
CA THR A 245 -12.16 2.67 24.52
C THR A 245 -13.50 2.45 23.81
N GLY A 246 -13.48 2.38 22.48
CA GLY A 246 -14.67 2.33 21.63
C GLY A 246 -15.38 3.67 21.46
N HIS A 247 -14.80 4.75 21.97
CA HIS A 247 -15.35 6.10 21.90
C HIS A 247 -14.44 7.03 21.09
N THR A 248 -15.03 8.03 20.44
CA THR A 248 -14.28 9.03 19.67
C THR A 248 -13.50 9.97 20.58
N ASN A 249 -12.48 10.64 20.04
CA ASN A 249 -11.74 11.68 20.76
C ASN A 249 -12.66 12.79 21.30
N ASN A 250 -13.70 13.16 20.54
CA ASN A 250 -14.64 14.18 20.97
C ASN A 250 -15.46 13.74 22.19
N PHE A 251 -15.82 12.45 22.29
CA PHE A 251 -16.48 11.93 23.48
C PHE A 251 -15.61 12.13 24.72
N HIS A 252 -14.33 11.76 24.68
CA HIS A 252 -13.41 11.95 25.81
C HIS A 252 -13.24 13.41 26.21
N ILE A 253 -13.15 14.32 25.24
CA ILE A 253 -13.08 15.77 25.52
C ILE A 253 -14.34 16.25 26.24
N GLN A 254 -15.51 15.72 25.88
CA GLN A 254 -16.79 16.14 26.43
C GLN A 254 -17.09 15.52 27.80
N THR A 255 -16.51 14.36 28.12
CA THR A 255 -16.82 13.61 29.35
C THR A 255 -15.77 13.70 30.45
N GLY A 256 -14.58 14.23 30.16
CA GLY A 256 -13.51 14.46 31.13
C GLY A 256 -12.72 13.20 31.46
#